data_AF-A0A7J0F4H5-F1
#
_entry.id   AF-A0A7J0F4H5-F1
#
_cell.length_a   1.000
_cell.length_b   1.000
_cell.length_c   1.000
_cell.angle_alpha   90.00
_cell.angle_beta   90.00
_cell.angle_gamma   90.00
#
_symmetry.space_group_name_H-M   'P 1'
#
loop_
_entity.id
_entity.type
_entity.pdbx_description
1 polymer ?
#
loop_
_entity_poly.entity_id
_entity_poly.type
_entity_poly.pdbx_seq_one_letter_code
_entity_poly.pdbx_strand_id
1 'polypeptide(L)'
;MLLCRVAAALPLSRRKWNLYLANLLQQLLPILVTNQFVVQDSQLASPKISENEIGMTHIGGKGEAQMVDISPKEISKRIAVASCKVILGRKVFDLVSANQVAKGDVLSVARIAGICGAKHTSNLIPLCHNINLTHVRVDLTLNPIDFSVEIEGQAASTGKTGVEMEAMMAVSVASLTVYDMCKAASKDIQITDTITNLVVDHCSSENQQQEWVFLVKRRCLFGNAVKHKFRVS
;
A
#
# COMPACT_ATOMS: atom_id res chain seq x y z
N MET A 1 -20.18 3.57 -23.75
CA MET A 1 -19.87 3.22 -25.16
C MET A 1 -19.43 1.75 -25.25
N LEU A 2 -20.26 0.82 -24.76
CA LEU A 2 -20.01 -0.63 -24.84
C LEU A 2 -21.30 -1.45 -24.72
N LEU A 3 -22.38 -0.99 -25.39
CA LEU A 3 -23.66 -1.70 -25.49
C LEU A 3 -24.31 -1.47 -26.87
N CYS A 4 -23.52 -1.54 -27.95
CA CYS A 4 -24.03 -1.39 -29.33
C CYS A 4 -23.57 -2.48 -30.30
N ARG A 5 -23.10 -3.64 -29.82
CA ARG A 5 -22.58 -4.69 -30.71
C ARG A 5 -23.03 -6.10 -30.37
N VAL A 6 -24.34 -6.34 -30.21
CA VAL A 6 -24.97 -7.63 -30.58
C VAL A 6 -26.46 -7.38 -30.87
N ALA A 7 -26.77 -6.92 -32.09
CA ALA A 7 -28.15 -6.87 -32.57
C ALA A 7 -28.16 -7.07 -34.09
N ALA A 8 -27.82 -8.28 -34.52
CA ALA A 8 -27.88 -8.67 -35.92
C ALA A 8 -28.17 -10.17 -36.06
N ALA A 9 -29.40 -10.56 -35.73
CA ALA A 9 -30.07 -11.73 -36.31
C ALA A 9 -31.48 -11.80 -35.74
N LEU A 10 -32.50 -11.59 -36.60
CA LEU A 10 -33.87 -12.13 -36.58
C LEU A 10 -34.87 -11.09 -37.13
N PRO A 11 -35.66 -11.40 -38.17
CA PRO A 11 -36.62 -10.47 -38.75
C PRO A 11 -37.94 -10.56 -37.98
N LEU A 12 -38.15 -9.69 -36.98
CA LEU A 12 -39.42 -9.57 -36.28
C LEU A 12 -39.96 -8.14 -36.37
N SER A 13 -41.22 -8.03 -36.79
CA SER A 13 -41.88 -6.76 -37.11
C SER A 13 -42.05 -5.84 -35.88
N ARG A 14 -42.03 -4.53 -36.12
CA ARG A 14 -42.12 -3.46 -35.09
C ARG A 14 -43.26 -3.59 -34.08
N ARG A 15 -44.34 -4.33 -34.39
CA ARG A 15 -45.45 -4.57 -33.45
C ARG A 15 -45.10 -5.53 -32.30
N LYS A 16 -44.14 -6.45 -32.47
CA LYS A 16 -43.73 -7.40 -31.41
C LYS A 16 -42.78 -6.77 -30.38
N TRP A 17 -42.01 -5.74 -30.76
CA TRP A 17 -41.13 -5.00 -29.86
C TRP A 17 -41.88 -4.14 -28.84
N ASN A 18 -43.00 -3.52 -29.23
CA ASN A 18 -43.82 -2.71 -28.32
C ASN A 18 -44.52 -3.56 -27.25
N LEU A 19 -44.88 -4.80 -27.55
CA LEU A 19 -45.45 -5.74 -26.58
C LEU A 19 -44.41 -6.28 -25.60
N TYR A 20 -43.16 -6.51 -26.05
CA TYR A 20 -42.07 -6.95 -25.18
C TYR A 20 -41.60 -5.85 -24.21
N LEU A 21 -41.53 -4.59 -24.67
CA LEU A 21 -41.19 -3.44 -23.82
C LEU A 21 -42.29 -3.08 -22.81
N ALA A 22 -43.57 -3.23 -23.19
CA ALA A 22 -44.70 -3.01 -22.28
C ALA A 22 -44.78 -4.07 -21.16
N ASN A 23 -44.45 -5.33 -21.45
CA ASN A 23 -44.46 -6.42 -20.46
C ASN A 23 -43.28 -6.35 -19.48
N LEU A 24 -42.13 -5.80 -19.90
CA LEU A 24 -40.95 -5.63 -19.04
C LEU A 24 -41.11 -4.46 -18.06
N LEU A 25 -41.90 -3.43 -18.42
CA LEU A 25 -42.26 -2.31 -17.55
C LEU A 25 -43.37 -2.65 -16.53
N GLN A 26 -44.14 -3.72 -16.74
CA GLN A 26 -45.14 -4.21 -15.78
C GLN A 26 -44.61 -5.24 -14.77
N GLN A 27 -43.36 -5.71 -14.91
CA GLN A 27 -42.72 -6.64 -13.96
C GLN A 27 -41.76 -5.97 -12.96
N LEU A 28 -41.64 -4.64 -12.98
CA LEU A 28 -40.79 -3.87 -12.04
C LEU A 28 -41.61 -2.99 -11.07
N LEU A 29 -42.90 -3.25 -10.92
CA LEU A 29 -43.85 -2.45 -10.13
C LEU A 29 -44.37 -3.16 -8.86
N PRO A 30 -43.48 -3.75 -8.03
CA PRO A 30 -43.69 -3.64 -6.59
C PRO A 30 -42.37 -3.41 -5.85
N ILE A 31 -41.80 -2.22 -5.97
CA ILE A 31 -40.83 -1.68 -5.00
C ILE A 31 -41.27 -0.26 -4.69
N LEU A 32 -42.38 -0.12 -3.99
CA LEU A 32 -42.82 1.08 -3.28
C LEU A 32 -44.11 0.67 -2.59
N VAL A 33 -44.23 0.99 -1.30
CA VAL A 33 -45.38 0.71 -0.42
C VAL A 33 -45.32 -0.63 0.31
N THR A 34 -44.51 -0.69 1.37
CA THR A 34 -44.99 -0.75 2.77
C THR A 34 -43.85 -1.20 3.68
N ASN A 35 -43.38 -0.33 4.57
CA ASN A 35 -43.11 -0.79 5.93
C ASN A 35 -43.10 0.41 6.89
N GLN A 36 -44.26 0.64 7.51
CA GLN A 36 -44.35 1.36 8.77
C GLN A 36 -43.74 0.46 9.84
N PHE A 37 -42.63 0.86 10.45
CA PHE A 37 -42.10 0.14 11.60
C PHE A 37 -42.83 0.61 12.86
N VAL A 38 -43.68 -0.27 13.36
CA VAL A 38 -44.35 -0.20 14.67
C VAL A 38 -43.32 -0.49 15.76
N VAL A 39 -43.37 0.32 16.81
CA VAL A 39 -42.67 0.10 18.09
C VAL A 39 -43.32 -1.07 18.82
N GLN A 40 -42.54 -2.07 19.22
CA GLN A 40 -42.94 -2.99 20.29
C GLN A 40 -41.70 -3.52 21.03
N ASP A 41 -41.63 -3.16 22.31
CA ASP A 41 -40.78 -3.77 23.32
C ASP A 41 -41.04 -5.28 23.41
N SER A 42 -39.98 -6.08 23.41
CA SER A 42 -39.96 -7.33 24.17
C SER A 42 -38.52 -7.75 24.44
N GLN A 43 -38.22 -7.88 25.72
CA GLN A 43 -36.97 -8.38 26.26
C GLN A 43 -36.87 -9.89 26.00
N LEU A 44 -35.81 -10.32 25.34
CA LEU A 44 -35.23 -11.65 25.60
C LEU A 44 -33.74 -11.61 25.34
N ALA A 45 -32.97 -11.85 26.41
CA ALA A 45 -31.52 -11.83 26.42
C ALA A 45 -30.95 -12.92 25.50
N SER A 46 -29.96 -12.56 24.69
CA SER A 46 -29.04 -13.47 24.01
C SER A 46 -27.70 -12.75 23.90
N PRO A 47 -26.56 -13.37 24.28
CA PRO A 47 -25.27 -12.70 24.22
C PRO A 47 -24.88 -12.53 22.76
N LYS A 48 -24.99 -11.30 22.25
CA LYS A 48 -24.38 -10.91 20.98
C LYS A 48 -22.88 -10.90 21.19
N ILE A 49 -22.21 -11.96 20.75
CA ILE A 49 -20.78 -11.90 20.45
C ILE A 49 -20.67 -10.94 19.27
N SER A 50 -20.27 -9.71 19.57
CA SER A 50 -20.01 -8.68 18.57
C SER A 50 -18.84 -9.14 17.70
N GLU A 51 -19.08 -9.24 16.40
CA GLU A 51 -18.04 -9.29 15.38
C GLU A 51 -17.19 -8.03 15.49
N ASN A 52 -16.10 -8.11 16.27
CA ASN A 52 -15.10 -7.06 16.32
C ASN A 52 -13.73 -7.67 16.63
N GLU A 53 -13.20 -8.45 15.69
CA GLU A 53 -11.80 -8.88 15.74
C GLU A 53 -11.06 -8.53 14.44
N ILE A 54 -11.15 -7.26 14.05
CA ILE A 54 -10.02 -6.52 13.46
C ILE A 54 -9.87 -5.29 14.35
N GLY A 55 -9.20 -5.46 15.49
CA GLY A 55 -9.04 -4.39 16.47
C GLY A 55 -8.30 -3.20 15.86
N MET A 56 -9.04 -2.15 15.52
CA MET A 56 -8.47 -0.87 15.12
C MET A 56 -7.81 -0.26 16.36
N THR A 57 -6.49 -0.42 16.48
CA THR A 57 -5.72 0.00 17.66
C THR A 57 -5.59 1.52 17.78
N HIS A 58 -5.86 2.28 16.72
CA HIS A 58 -5.71 3.75 16.68
C HIS A 58 -6.99 4.54 16.97
N ILE A 59 -8.07 3.89 17.39
CA ILE A 59 -9.36 4.52 17.68
C ILE A 59 -9.70 4.31 19.16
N GLY A 60 -9.88 5.40 19.90
CA GLY A 60 -10.33 5.38 21.29
C GLY A 60 -11.80 5.02 21.43
N GLY A 61 -12.28 4.81 22.67
CA GLY A 61 -13.65 4.36 22.96
C GLY A 61 -14.79 5.27 22.49
N LYS A 62 -14.48 6.48 22.00
CA LYS A 62 -15.42 7.44 21.41
C LYS A 62 -15.23 7.67 19.90
N GLY A 63 -14.35 6.94 19.23
CA GLY A 63 -14.04 7.15 17.81
C GLY A 63 -12.89 8.15 17.54
N GLU A 64 -12.23 8.67 18.59
CA GLU A 64 -11.15 9.64 18.47
C GLU A 64 -9.81 8.97 18.13
N ALA A 65 -8.97 9.64 17.33
CA ALA A 65 -7.63 9.15 17.00
C ALA A 65 -6.72 9.17 18.24
N GLN A 66 -6.13 8.02 18.59
CA GLN A 66 -5.27 7.91 19.76
C GLN A 66 -3.99 7.13 19.44
N MET A 67 -2.86 7.61 19.97
CA MET A 67 -1.60 6.86 19.92
C MET A 67 -1.68 5.68 20.91
N VAL A 68 -1.35 4.48 20.44
CA VAL A 68 -1.40 3.24 21.23
C VAL A 68 -0.40 3.28 22.37
N ASP A 69 -0.79 2.95 23.59
CA ASP A 69 0.17 2.73 24.68
C ASP A 69 0.98 1.44 24.42
N ILE A 70 2.29 1.59 24.31
CA ILE A 70 3.24 0.49 24.08
C ILE A 70 4.04 0.14 25.32
N SER A 71 3.81 0.82 26.45
CA SER A 71 4.50 0.58 27.73
C SER A 71 4.48 -0.88 28.20
N PRO A 72 3.37 -1.65 28.09
CA PRO A 72 3.34 -3.05 28.54
C PRO A 72 4.01 -4.04 27.58
N LYS A 73 4.45 -3.60 26.39
CA LYS A 73 5.07 -4.49 25.40
C LYS A 73 6.55 -4.73 25.75
N GLU A 74 7.03 -5.93 25.45
CA GLU A 74 8.44 -6.29 25.55
C GLU A 74 9.30 -5.63 24.47
N ILE A 75 10.57 -5.41 24.81
CA ILE A 75 11.58 -4.89 23.87
C ILE A 75 12.09 -6.03 23.00
N SER A 76 12.10 -5.83 21.68
CA SER A 76 12.67 -6.78 20.73
C SER A 76 13.42 -6.07 19.60
N LYS A 77 14.24 -6.83 18.86
CA LYS A 77 14.82 -6.34 17.60
C LYS A 77 13.73 -6.32 16.53
N ARG A 78 13.66 -5.23 15.77
CA ARG A 78 12.61 -5.00 14.78
C ARG A 78 13.23 -4.47 13.52
N ILE A 79 12.89 -5.10 12.40
CA ILE A 79 13.38 -4.74 11.07
C ILE A 79 12.17 -4.62 10.15
N ALA A 80 12.15 -3.60 9.31
CA ALA A 80 11.17 -3.49 8.24
C ALA A 80 11.87 -3.17 6.94
N VAL A 81 11.37 -3.74 5.84
CA VAL A 81 11.85 -3.47 4.49
C VAL A 81 10.67 -3.04 3.64
N ALA A 82 10.80 -1.87 3.01
CA ALA A 82 9.86 -1.34 2.06
C ALA A 82 10.51 -1.22 0.69
N SER A 83 9.69 -1.25 -0.35
CA SER A 83 10.11 -1.01 -1.73
C SER A 83 9.15 -0.09 -2.44
N CYS A 84 9.65 0.68 -3.40
CA CYS A 84 8.82 1.38 -4.37
C CYS A 84 9.53 1.45 -5.72
N LYS A 85 8.79 1.83 -6.77
CA LYS A 85 9.32 2.02 -8.11
C LYS A 85 8.99 3.41 -8.64
N VAL A 86 9.94 4.03 -9.35
CA VAL A 86 9.74 5.30 -10.03
C VAL A 86 9.94 5.12 -11.53
N ILE A 87 8.86 5.15 -12.31
CA ILE A 87 8.91 5.06 -13.77
C ILE A 87 9.29 6.43 -14.34
N LEU A 88 10.46 6.51 -14.98
CA LEU A 88 11.00 7.77 -15.51
C LEU A 88 10.67 7.98 -17.00
N GLY A 89 10.62 6.87 -17.75
CA GLY A 89 10.64 6.89 -19.21
C GLY A 89 12.06 7.04 -19.76
N ARG A 90 12.28 6.54 -20.99
CA ARG A 90 13.61 6.39 -21.61
C ARG A 90 14.48 7.65 -21.55
N LYS A 91 13.95 8.79 -21.97
CA LYS A 91 14.71 10.06 -22.03
C LYS A 91 15.29 10.45 -20.67
N VAL A 92 14.48 10.39 -19.62
CA VAL A 92 14.89 10.77 -18.26
C VAL A 92 15.81 9.71 -17.67
N PHE A 93 15.51 8.44 -17.92
CA PHE A 93 16.36 7.32 -17.51
C PHE A 93 17.78 7.45 -18.07
N ASP A 94 17.93 7.76 -19.35
CA ASP A 94 19.24 7.91 -19.99
C ASP A 94 20.04 9.07 -19.36
N LEU A 95 19.38 10.19 -19.05
CA LEU A 95 19.99 11.32 -18.34
C LEU A 95 20.46 10.94 -16.93
N VAL A 96 19.64 10.19 -16.17
CA VAL A 96 19.99 9.74 -14.82
C VAL A 96 21.15 8.75 -14.87
N SER A 97 21.09 7.77 -15.78
CA SER A 97 22.14 6.76 -15.97
C SER A 97 23.49 7.38 -16.34
N ALA A 98 23.47 8.42 -17.18
CA ALA A 98 24.67 9.15 -17.57
C ALA A 98 25.08 10.26 -16.58
N ASN A 99 24.34 10.44 -15.49
CA ASN A 99 24.53 11.53 -14.52
C ASN A 99 24.53 12.94 -15.14
N GLN A 100 23.66 13.16 -16.13
CA GLN A 100 23.53 14.41 -16.90
C GLN A 100 22.27 15.22 -16.52
N VAL A 101 21.65 14.90 -15.39
CA VAL A 101 20.54 15.71 -14.87
C VAL A 101 21.09 17.04 -14.35
N ALA A 102 20.49 18.15 -14.77
CA ALA A 102 20.99 19.51 -14.46
C ALA A 102 21.11 19.80 -12.95
N LYS A 103 20.35 19.09 -12.11
CA LYS A 103 20.36 19.23 -10.65
C LYS A 103 21.46 18.40 -9.95
N GLY A 104 22.21 17.57 -10.67
CA GLY A 104 23.26 16.71 -10.13
C GLY A 104 22.86 15.25 -9.96
N ASP A 105 23.59 14.55 -9.07
CA ASP A 105 23.43 13.11 -8.85
C ASP A 105 22.10 12.78 -8.16
N VAL A 106 21.15 12.30 -8.96
CA VAL A 106 19.79 11.95 -8.54
C VAL A 106 19.79 10.83 -7.51
N LEU A 107 20.59 9.77 -7.73
CA LEU A 107 20.53 8.57 -6.89
C LEU A 107 21.14 8.84 -5.51
N SER A 108 22.26 9.56 -5.46
CA SER A 108 22.91 9.92 -4.19
C SER A 108 22.05 10.87 -3.35
N VAL A 109 21.47 11.90 -3.98
CA VAL A 109 20.59 12.85 -3.27
C VAL A 109 19.32 12.15 -2.76
N ALA A 110 18.70 11.31 -3.59
CA ALA A 110 17.51 10.55 -3.17
C ALA A 110 17.81 9.55 -2.04
N ARG A 111 19.00 8.93 -2.03
CA ARG A 111 19.44 8.05 -0.93
C ARG A 111 19.49 8.79 0.39
N ILE A 112 20.15 9.95 0.42
CA ILE A 112 20.27 10.78 1.63
C ILE A 112 18.89 11.26 2.08
N ALA A 113 18.06 11.71 1.14
CA ALA A 113 16.70 12.15 1.42
C ALA A 113 15.85 11.04 2.05
N GLY A 114 15.94 9.80 1.55
CA GLY A 114 15.27 8.65 2.17
C GLY A 114 15.74 8.37 3.60
N ILE A 115 17.06 8.42 3.85
CA ILE A 115 17.60 8.25 5.22
C ILE A 115 17.08 9.35 6.16
N CYS A 116 17.04 10.60 5.70
CA CYS A 116 16.47 11.70 6.47
C CYS A 116 14.96 11.52 6.70
N GLY A 117 14.22 11.08 5.67
CA GLY A 117 12.80 10.79 5.76
C GLY A 117 12.47 9.78 6.87
N ALA A 118 13.20 8.67 6.92
CA ALA A 118 13.04 7.65 7.96
C ALA A 118 13.19 8.23 9.37
N LYS A 119 14.19 9.10 9.59
CA LYS A 119 14.45 9.72 10.90
C LYS A 119 13.38 10.74 11.33
N HIS A 120 12.61 11.26 10.38
CA HIS A 120 11.56 12.25 10.62
C HIS A 120 10.14 11.68 10.58
N THR A 121 9.99 10.36 10.52
CA THR A 121 8.69 9.68 10.42
C THR A 121 7.70 10.10 11.50
N SER A 122 8.11 10.11 12.77
CA SER A 122 7.25 10.50 13.90
C SER A 122 6.83 11.97 13.88
N ASN A 123 7.57 12.84 13.20
CA ASN A 123 7.19 14.23 13.01
C ASN A 123 6.12 14.42 11.93
N LEU A 124 6.05 13.47 10.99
CA LEU A 124 5.18 13.55 9.80
C LEU A 124 3.91 12.70 9.95
N ILE A 125 3.97 11.61 10.72
CA ILE A 125 2.87 10.66 10.88
C ILE A 125 2.31 10.79 12.30
N PRO A 126 1.11 11.39 12.49
CA PRO A 126 0.66 11.90 13.80
C PRO A 126 0.58 10.88 14.94
N LEU A 127 0.31 9.61 14.64
CA LEU A 127 0.12 8.56 15.65
C LEU A 127 1.30 7.59 15.75
N CYS A 128 2.40 7.86 15.05
CA CYS A 128 3.63 7.09 15.19
C CYS A 128 4.35 7.45 16.48
N HIS A 129 4.85 6.44 17.17
CA HIS A 129 5.78 6.66 18.28
C HIS A 129 7.09 7.23 17.77
N ASN A 130 7.79 7.98 18.63
CA ASN A 130 9.17 8.35 18.35
C ASN A 130 10.09 7.15 18.60
N ILE A 131 10.73 6.64 17.54
CA ILE A 131 11.56 5.44 17.59
C ILE A 131 13.03 5.81 17.39
N ASN A 132 13.89 5.39 18.31
CA ASN A 132 15.33 5.49 18.16
C ASN A 132 15.83 4.43 17.15
N LEU A 133 15.99 4.85 15.90
CA LEU A 133 16.50 3.98 14.84
C LEU A 133 17.97 3.61 15.08
N THR A 134 18.28 2.32 15.00
CA THR A 134 19.66 1.80 15.10
C THR A 134 20.33 1.70 13.73
N HIS A 135 19.55 1.49 12.67
CA HIS A 135 20.06 1.43 11.30
C HIS A 135 19.00 1.88 10.29
N VAL A 136 19.45 2.56 9.23
CA VAL A 136 18.64 2.87 8.05
C VAL A 136 19.49 2.64 6.81
N ARG A 137 18.98 1.85 5.86
CA ARG A 137 19.56 1.65 4.54
C ARG A 137 18.55 2.07 3.48
N VAL A 138 19.03 2.76 2.45
CA VAL A 138 18.24 3.06 1.26
C VAL A 138 19.12 2.74 0.05
N ASP A 139 18.62 1.92 -0.86
CA ASP A 139 19.28 1.53 -2.10
C ASP A 139 18.40 1.90 -3.27
N LEU A 140 19.02 2.47 -4.31
CA LEU A 140 18.37 2.84 -5.56
C LEU A 140 19.10 2.15 -6.70
N THR A 141 18.36 1.45 -7.56
CA THR A 141 18.88 0.70 -8.70
C THR A 141 18.14 1.11 -9.96
N LEU A 142 18.88 1.39 -11.04
CA LEU A 142 18.28 1.68 -12.34
C LEU A 142 17.88 0.37 -13.04
N ASN A 143 16.63 0.29 -13.49
CA ASN A 143 16.14 -0.83 -14.27
C ASN A 143 15.94 -0.41 -15.75
N PRO A 144 16.78 -0.89 -16.68
CA PRO A 144 16.70 -0.53 -18.10
C PRO A 144 15.55 -1.22 -18.85
N ILE A 145 14.89 -2.22 -18.25
CA ILE A 145 13.79 -2.97 -18.89
C ILE A 145 12.54 -2.08 -19.00
N ASP A 146 12.20 -1.38 -17.93
CA ASP A 146 11.02 -0.52 -17.82
C ASP A 146 11.35 0.97 -17.62
N PHE A 147 12.63 1.35 -17.73
CA PHE A 147 13.15 2.71 -17.56
C PHE A 147 12.77 3.31 -16.20
N SER A 148 13.03 2.56 -15.13
CA SER A 148 12.63 2.91 -13.78
C SER A 148 13.80 2.97 -12.80
N VAL A 149 13.53 3.59 -11.65
CA VAL A 149 14.37 3.49 -10.45
C VAL A 149 13.66 2.60 -9.45
N GLU A 150 14.26 1.47 -9.11
CA GLU A 150 13.82 0.60 -8.03
C GLU A 150 14.45 1.07 -6.73
N ILE A 151 13.63 1.29 -5.71
CA ILE A 151 14.07 1.80 -4.41
C ILE A 151 13.72 0.76 -3.35
N GLU A 152 14.70 0.40 -2.53
CA GLU A 152 14.54 -0.48 -1.38
C GLU A 152 15.02 0.26 -0.13
N GLY A 153 14.17 0.32 0.90
CA GLY A 153 14.46 0.97 2.16
C GLY A 153 14.33 -0.02 3.31
N GLN A 154 15.32 -0.05 4.20
CA GLN A 154 15.30 -0.84 5.42
C GLN A 154 15.46 0.07 6.63
N ALA A 155 14.63 -0.15 7.65
CA ALA A 155 14.77 0.47 8.96
C ALA A 155 14.93 -0.62 10.02
N ALA A 156 15.75 -0.36 11.03
CA ALA A 156 15.91 -1.24 12.19
C ALA A 156 15.94 -0.45 13.50
N SER A 157 15.41 -1.07 14.55
CA SER A 157 15.49 -0.56 15.92
C SER A 157 15.41 -1.71 16.93
N THR A 158 15.75 -1.41 18.20
CA THR A 158 15.46 -2.27 19.35
C THR A 158 14.45 -1.53 20.23
N GLY A 159 13.21 -2.03 20.28
CA GLY A 159 12.12 -1.31 20.91
C GLY A 159 10.81 -2.08 21.03
N LYS A 160 9.75 -1.37 21.46
CA LYS A 160 8.43 -1.94 21.80
C LYS A 160 7.41 -1.90 20.66
N THR A 161 7.73 -1.21 19.57
CA THR A 161 6.86 -1.05 18.39
C THR A 161 7.66 -1.21 17.10
N GLY A 162 6.98 -1.63 16.02
CA GLY A 162 7.58 -1.85 14.70
C GLY A 162 8.14 -0.59 14.05
N VAL A 163 8.93 -0.79 12.99
CA VAL A 163 9.60 0.28 12.21
C VAL A 163 9.11 0.32 10.75
N GLU A 164 7.90 -0.17 10.51
CA GLU A 164 7.27 -0.26 9.19
C GLU A 164 7.12 1.11 8.55
N MET A 165 6.75 2.09 9.37
CA MET A 165 6.49 3.46 8.94
C MET A 165 7.79 4.16 8.56
N GLU A 166 8.89 3.90 9.27
CA GLU A 166 10.21 4.44 8.95
C GLU A 166 10.75 3.88 7.64
N ALA A 167 10.57 2.58 7.38
CA ALA A 167 10.94 1.98 6.10
C ALA A 167 10.10 2.56 4.94
N MET A 168 8.78 2.71 5.12
CA MET A 168 7.91 3.32 4.12
C MET A 168 8.25 4.79 3.86
N MET A 169 8.54 5.55 4.93
CA MET A 169 8.92 6.95 4.81
C MET A 169 10.25 7.07 4.05
N ALA A 170 11.20 6.15 4.27
CA ALA A 170 12.46 6.14 3.54
C ALA A 170 12.26 6.03 2.02
N VAL A 171 11.49 5.04 1.57
CA VAL A 171 11.24 4.84 0.12
C VAL A 171 10.35 5.93 -0.47
N SER A 172 9.41 6.47 0.30
CA SER A 172 8.51 7.55 -0.15
C SER A 172 9.27 8.87 -0.35
N VAL A 173 10.12 9.26 0.60
CA VAL A 173 10.92 10.48 0.45
C VAL A 173 11.97 10.32 -0.65
N ALA A 174 12.61 9.16 -0.76
CA ALA A 174 13.54 8.89 -1.84
C ALA A 174 12.86 8.99 -3.21
N SER A 175 11.68 8.38 -3.40
CA SER A 175 10.95 8.47 -4.67
C SER A 175 10.47 9.88 -5.02
N LEU A 176 9.96 10.63 -4.03
CA LEU A 176 9.61 12.05 -4.21
C LEU A 176 10.85 12.90 -4.57
N THR A 177 12.01 12.55 -4.04
CA THR A 177 13.27 13.22 -4.36
C THR A 177 13.73 12.90 -5.79
N VAL A 178 13.62 11.64 -6.22
CA VAL A 178 13.85 11.26 -7.63
C VAL A 178 12.92 12.08 -8.54
N TYR A 179 11.63 12.18 -8.19
CA TYR A 179 10.68 13.00 -8.93
C TYR A 179 11.13 14.47 -8.97
N ASP A 180 11.46 15.08 -7.84
CA ASP A 180 11.86 16.49 -7.78
C ASP A 180 13.08 16.79 -8.66
N MET A 181 14.06 15.89 -8.64
CA MET A 181 15.30 16.00 -9.40
C MET A 181 15.07 15.88 -10.91
N CYS A 182 14.07 15.10 -11.32
CA CYS A 182 13.83 14.76 -12.71
C CYS A 182 12.65 15.50 -13.37
N LYS A 183 11.74 16.13 -12.60
CA LYS A 183 10.48 16.72 -13.10
C LYS A 183 10.63 17.82 -14.16
N ALA A 184 11.83 18.41 -14.27
CA ALA A 184 12.14 19.38 -15.31
C ALA A 184 12.34 18.73 -16.69
N ALA A 185 12.79 17.48 -16.73
CA ALA A 185 13.03 16.74 -17.97
C ALA A 185 11.77 16.03 -18.50
N SER A 186 10.86 15.63 -17.60
CA SER A 186 9.53 15.10 -17.91
C SER A 186 8.57 15.27 -16.73
N LYS A 187 7.29 15.53 -17.00
CA LYS A 187 6.23 15.56 -15.97
C LYS A 187 5.49 14.23 -15.83
N ASP A 188 5.72 13.29 -16.73
CA ASP A 188 5.03 11.99 -16.80
C ASP A 188 5.64 10.93 -15.85
N ILE A 189 6.52 11.35 -14.94
CA ILE A 189 7.16 10.47 -13.96
C ILE A 189 6.09 9.93 -13.00
N GLN A 190 6.08 8.61 -12.80
CA GLN A 190 5.12 7.94 -11.92
C GLN A 190 5.83 7.25 -10.77
N ILE A 191 5.28 7.38 -9.56
CA ILE A 191 5.71 6.61 -8.38
C ILE A 191 4.67 5.51 -8.18
N THR A 192 5.11 4.26 -8.18
CA THR A 192 4.24 3.08 -8.07
C THR A 192 4.74 2.11 -7.01
N ASP A 193 3.87 1.15 -6.67
CA ASP A 193 4.23 -0.06 -5.91
C ASP A 193 4.93 0.21 -4.58
N THR A 194 4.49 1.24 -3.85
CA THR A 194 4.98 1.48 -2.48
C THR A 194 4.36 0.45 -1.56
N ILE A 195 5.17 -0.53 -1.17
CA ILE A 195 4.75 -1.65 -0.31
C ILE A 195 5.77 -1.86 0.80
N THR A 196 5.29 -2.25 1.97
CA THR A 196 6.13 -2.59 3.12
C THR A 196 5.96 -4.05 3.48
N ASN A 197 7.05 -4.67 3.90
CA ASN A 197 7.06 -6.00 4.50
C ASN A 197 7.75 -5.87 5.86
N LEU A 198 7.01 -6.19 6.91
CA LEU A 198 7.55 -6.22 8.26
C LEU A 198 8.25 -7.56 8.50
N VAL A 199 9.47 -7.50 9.03
CA VAL A 199 10.19 -8.67 9.55
C VAL A 199 10.43 -8.45 11.04
N VAL A 200 9.48 -8.89 11.87
CA VAL A 200 9.68 -8.90 13.32
C VAL A 200 10.60 -10.07 13.66
N ASP A 201 11.82 -9.79 14.08
CA ASP A 201 12.73 -10.84 14.49
C ASP A 201 12.41 -11.30 15.92
N HIS A 202 12.09 -12.59 16.05
CA HIS A 202 12.38 -13.36 17.25
C HIS A 202 13.61 -14.26 17.04
N CYS A 203 14.36 -14.12 15.94
CA CYS A 203 15.41 -15.06 15.56
C CYS A 203 16.80 -14.42 15.43
N SER A 204 17.83 -15.22 15.73
CA SER A 204 19.14 -14.76 16.21
C SER A 204 20.27 -14.74 15.16
N SER A 205 20.00 -14.82 13.85
CA SER A 205 21.10 -14.93 12.85
C SER A 205 20.94 -14.04 11.61
N GLU A 206 22.06 -13.40 11.24
CA GLU A 206 22.21 -12.44 10.14
C GLU A 206 21.99 -13.07 8.75
N ASN A 207 22.29 -14.37 8.60
CA ASN A 207 22.12 -15.10 7.34
C ASN A 207 20.64 -15.32 6.96
N GLN A 208 19.77 -15.57 7.94
CA GLN A 208 18.34 -15.73 7.65
C GLN A 208 17.69 -14.40 7.25
N GLN A 209 18.17 -13.27 7.77
CA GLN A 209 17.67 -11.94 7.37
C GLN A 209 17.90 -11.67 5.88
N GLN A 210 19.07 -12.02 5.34
CA GLN A 210 19.37 -11.82 3.92
C GLN A 210 18.53 -12.73 3.01
N GLU A 211 18.29 -13.96 3.41
CA GLU A 211 17.46 -14.92 2.67
C GLU A 211 15.97 -14.50 2.65
N TRP A 212 15.46 -13.97 3.78
CA TRP A 212 14.10 -13.41 3.84
C TRP A 212 13.95 -12.12 3.02
N VAL A 213 14.93 -11.21 3.08
CA VAL A 213 14.96 -10.02 2.21
C VAL A 213 14.95 -10.44 0.74
N PHE A 214 15.69 -11.49 0.37
CA PHE A 214 15.70 -12.03 -0.99
C PHE A 214 14.33 -12.62 -1.41
N LEU A 215 13.65 -13.36 -0.54
CA LEU A 215 12.31 -13.89 -0.77
C LEU A 215 11.25 -12.78 -0.90
N VAL A 216 11.36 -11.73 -0.08
CA VAL A 216 10.53 -10.53 -0.20
C VAL A 216 10.79 -9.80 -1.51
N LYS A 217 12.06 -9.70 -1.94
CA LYS A 217 12.47 -9.14 -3.23
C LYS A 217 11.77 -9.82 -4.40
N ARG A 218 11.68 -11.16 -4.38
CA ARG A 218 10.90 -11.92 -5.38
C ARG A 218 9.41 -11.58 -5.34
N ARG A 219 8.84 -11.33 -4.17
CA ARG A 219 7.41 -11.02 -4.04
C ARG A 219 7.08 -9.60 -4.52
N CYS A 220 7.97 -8.64 -4.29
CA CYS A 220 7.86 -7.27 -4.80
C CYS A 220 8.09 -7.18 -6.31
N LEU A 221 9.06 -7.93 -6.86
CA LEU A 221 9.40 -7.87 -8.29
C LEU A 221 8.44 -8.66 -9.20
N PHE A 222 7.78 -9.71 -8.70
CA PHE A 222 7.01 -10.64 -9.55
C PHE A 222 5.49 -10.65 -9.36
N GLY A 223 4.92 -9.84 -8.47
CA GLY A 223 3.45 -9.72 -8.32
C GLY A 223 2.73 -11.05 -8.01
N ASN A 224 2.31 -11.25 -6.76
CA ASN A 224 1.25 -12.21 -6.37
C ASN A 224 1.37 -13.71 -6.76
N ALA A 225 2.57 -14.27 -7.01
CA ALA A 225 2.68 -15.69 -7.39
C ALA A 225 3.07 -16.69 -6.27
N VAL A 226 3.37 -16.27 -5.04
CA VAL A 226 3.82 -17.21 -3.99
C VAL A 226 2.95 -17.12 -2.73
N LYS A 227 1.83 -17.83 -2.75
CA LYS A 227 1.13 -18.30 -1.53
C LYS A 227 1.59 -19.73 -1.27
N HIS A 228 2.69 -19.93 -0.56
CA HIS A 228 2.92 -21.21 0.11
C HIS A 228 3.30 -21.02 1.57
N LYS A 229 2.46 -21.65 2.38
CA LYS A 229 2.38 -21.73 3.83
C LYS A 229 3.58 -22.54 4.34
N PHE A 230 4.51 -21.89 5.05
CA PHE A 230 5.45 -22.62 5.91
C PHE A 230 5.02 -22.42 7.36
N ARG A 231 4.51 -23.50 7.94
CA ARG A 231 4.33 -23.69 9.38
C ARG A 231 5.71 -24.09 9.91
N VAL A 232 6.31 -23.26 10.75
CA VAL A 232 7.54 -23.62 11.46
C VAL A 232 7.14 -24.67 12.50
N SER A 233 7.79 -25.83 12.41
CA SER A 233 7.72 -26.94 13.36
C SER A 233 8.56 -26.66 14.59
#